data_AF-A0AAW6H4P5-F1
#
_entry.id   AF-A0AAW6H4P5-F1
#
_cell.length_a   1.000
_cell.length_b   1.000
_cell.length_c   1.000
_cell.angle_alpha   90.00
_cell.angle_beta   90.00
_cell.angle_gamma   90.00
#
_symmetry.space_group_name_H-M   'P 1'
#
loop_
_entity.id
_entity.type
_entity.pdbx_description
1 polymer ?
#
loop_
_entity_poly.entity_id
_entity_poly.type
_entity_poly.pdbx_seq_one_letter_code
_entity_poly.pdbx_strand_id
1 'polypeptide(L)'
;MKRLFAILFALFCTMPLFCQDREVDSLLRVLDASVQGRERYTLERQSQINALQCQLKATRSDAELLEIYQELFGKYSAYRMDSALWAANRCVEVAQRMSVASHLYSARMRVAEVMIGTGMYKEGLEILEDIPQEELGAIDMFYYYNLYHKVYTLMASYAFSEELQASYSRLAYQYKDSILRVKRPDSQGYQLTLGDKLLYEGKYDEAIGVLEGCYDIHSQKDFSLAIPSVALASVYGAKGDHKQEKKYLTISAIADVQSGTKEYISLWKLANLLYGEGDIERAYTYMECSMQDATFCNARYRTMEISGMLPVINSTYEAKLHEEKEQLVTLFIWISILAAVLLVALVYIYHQMKRLSLARKTMDDMNKELKHINGDLQELNARLQESNRVKEEYIGYVFNMCSVYIDKQEEFRKMLARKVKAGQLDDLVKTIHSTTFVTGELKEFFHTFDSVLLKLYPKFVNDFNNLLQENERIYPKEGELLTPELRVFALIRLGISDSGKIATFLHYSSQTVYNYRLKVRSKSFLSKEDFLNMVQKIG
;
A
#
# COMPACT_ATOMS: atom_id res chain seq x y z
N MET A 1 -16.88 6.40 -16.05
CA MET A 1 -16.63 4.97 -15.75
C MET A 1 -16.61 4.08 -17.00
N LYS A 2 -17.62 4.08 -17.89
CA LYS A 2 -17.64 3.21 -19.10
C LYS A 2 -16.45 3.39 -20.07
N ARG A 3 -15.95 4.62 -20.25
CA ARG A 3 -14.77 4.90 -21.10
C ARG A 3 -13.44 4.41 -20.49
N LEU A 4 -13.33 4.40 -19.16
CA LEU A 4 -12.14 3.89 -18.46
C LEU A 4 -12.06 2.35 -18.55
N PHE A 5 -13.23 1.70 -18.47
CA PHE A 5 -13.36 0.25 -18.61
C PHE A 5 -13.04 -0.23 -20.03
N ALA A 6 -13.43 0.54 -21.06
CA ALA A 6 -13.10 0.24 -22.45
C ALA A 6 -11.60 0.38 -22.75
N ILE A 7 -10.91 1.34 -22.12
CA ILE A 7 -9.45 1.53 -22.26
C ILE A 7 -8.70 0.41 -21.51
N LEU A 8 -9.16 0.02 -20.32
CA LEU A 8 -8.61 -1.13 -19.58
C LEU A 8 -8.83 -2.46 -20.30
N PHE A 9 -9.96 -2.63 -20.98
CA PHE A 9 -10.27 -3.81 -21.78
C PHE A 9 -9.42 -3.85 -23.07
N ALA A 10 -9.21 -2.71 -23.72
CA ALA A 10 -8.33 -2.61 -24.88
C ALA A 10 -6.85 -2.88 -24.54
N LEU A 11 -6.40 -2.50 -23.34
CA LEU A 11 -5.06 -2.83 -22.80
C LEU A 11 -4.91 -4.32 -22.42
N PHE A 12 -6.00 -5.01 -22.10
CA PHE A 12 -5.97 -6.45 -21.78
C PHE A 12 -6.00 -7.34 -23.04
N CYS A 13 -6.52 -6.83 -24.16
CA CYS A 13 -6.62 -7.57 -25.42
C CYS A 13 -5.36 -7.52 -26.30
N THR A 14 -4.32 -6.76 -25.93
CA THR A 14 -3.05 -6.69 -26.67
C THR A 14 -1.96 -7.57 -26.08
N MET A 15 -2.30 -8.61 -25.32
CA MET A 15 -1.32 -9.65 -24.99
C MET A 15 -1.02 -10.44 -26.27
N PRO A 16 0.22 -10.42 -26.80
CA PRO A 16 0.58 -11.30 -27.88
C PRO A 16 0.41 -12.73 -27.38
N LEU A 17 -0.49 -13.47 -28.02
CA LEU A 17 -0.50 -14.93 -27.95
C LEU A 17 0.79 -15.41 -28.63
N PHE A 18 1.89 -15.43 -27.88
CA PHE A 18 3.04 -16.24 -28.26
C PHE A 18 2.56 -17.69 -28.28
N CYS A 19 2.50 -18.27 -29.47
CA CYS A 19 2.35 -19.70 -29.63
C CYS A 19 3.68 -20.33 -29.19
N GLN A 20 3.84 -20.50 -27.88
CA GLN A 20 4.98 -21.17 -27.27
C GLN A 20 4.86 -22.67 -27.52
N ASP A 21 5.94 -23.28 -28.01
CA ASP A 21 5.98 -24.72 -28.21
C ASP A 21 6.12 -25.44 -26.87
N ARG A 22 5.00 -25.98 -26.39
CA ARG A 22 4.87 -26.63 -25.09
C ARG A 22 5.86 -27.77 -24.88
N GLU A 23 6.29 -28.47 -25.93
CA GLU A 23 7.22 -29.60 -25.81
C GLU A 23 8.63 -29.11 -25.44
N VAL A 24 9.18 -28.18 -26.21
CA VAL A 24 10.55 -27.66 -26.00
C VAL A 24 10.63 -26.86 -24.71
N ASP A 25 9.61 -26.07 -24.38
CA ASP A 25 9.55 -25.37 -23.10
C ASP A 25 9.54 -26.32 -21.90
N SER A 26 8.85 -27.46 -22.03
CA SER A 26 8.85 -28.50 -20.99
C SER A 26 10.25 -29.12 -20.83
N LEU A 27 10.93 -29.43 -21.94
CA LEU A 27 12.29 -29.95 -21.92
C LEU A 27 13.28 -28.94 -21.30
N LEU A 28 13.18 -27.65 -21.67
CA LEU A 28 14.03 -26.61 -21.10
C LEU A 28 13.84 -26.49 -19.59
N ARG A 29 12.62 -26.62 -19.05
CA ARG A 29 12.39 -26.63 -17.60
C ARG A 29 13.03 -27.84 -16.91
N VAL A 30 13.04 -29.01 -17.54
CA VAL A 30 13.74 -30.20 -17.02
C VAL A 30 15.25 -29.98 -17.03
N LEU A 31 15.78 -29.35 -18.08
CA LEU A 31 17.18 -28.97 -18.15
C LEU A 31 17.55 -27.94 -17.08
N ASP A 32 16.73 -26.90 -16.90
CA ASP A 32 16.89 -25.87 -15.86
C ASP A 32 17.03 -26.53 -14.48
N ALA A 33 16.11 -27.44 -14.14
CA ALA A 33 16.14 -28.18 -12.89
C ALA A 33 17.37 -29.12 -12.78
N SER A 34 17.78 -29.74 -13.89
CA SER A 34 18.95 -30.63 -13.93
C SER A 34 20.26 -29.85 -13.72
N VAL A 35 20.38 -28.66 -14.32
CA VAL A 35 21.53 -27.76 -14.15
C VAL A 35 21.58 -27.22 -12.72
N GLN A 36 20.45 -26.80 -12.15
CA GLN A 36 20.38 -26.36 -10.75
C GLN A 36 20.71 -27.51 -9.76
N GLY A 37 20.28 -28.74 -10.07
CA GLY A 37 20.53 -29.93 -9.26
C GLY A 37 21.84 -30.68 -9.55
N ARG A 38 22.73 -30.13 -10.39
CA ARG A 38 23.89 -30.87 -10.96
C ARG A 38 24.88 -31.42 -9.94
N GLU A 39 24.94 -30.84 -8.74
CA GLU A 39 25.79 -31.33 -7.66
C GLU A 39 25.42 -32.76 -7.26
N ARG A 40 24.13 -33.11 -7.28
CA ARG A 40 23.66 -34.47 -6.98
C ARG A 40 24.26 -35.49 -7.95
N TYR A 41 24.21 -35.21 -9.26
CA TYR A 41 24.76 -36.09 -10.29
C TYR A 41 26.29 -36.20 -10.20
N THR A 42 26.95 -35.10 -9.81
CA THR A 42 28.39 -35.07 -9.55
C THR A 42 28.77 -35.97 -8.37
N LEU A 43 27.99 -35.94 -7.28
CA LEU A 43 28.20 -36.83 -6.12
C LEU A 43 27.95 -38.30 -6.47
N GLU A 44 26.93 -38.60 -7.27
CA GLU A 44 26.65 -39.96 -7.73
C GLU A 44 27.80 -40.53 -8.58
N ARG A 45 28.30 -39.74 -9.55
CA ARG A 45 29.48 -40.10 -10.34
C ARG A 45 30.70 -40.36 -9.45
N GLN A 46 30.94 -39.48 -8.47
CA GLN A 46 32.05 -39.64 -7.53
C GLN A 46 31.90 -40.89 -6.66
N SER A 47 30.68 -41.24 -6.25
CA SER A 47 30.41 -42.47 -5.51
C SER A 47 30.77 -43.73 -6.32
N GLN A 48 30.38 -43.77 -7.60
CA GLN A 48 30.75 -44.87 -8.51
C GLN A 48 32.27 -44.99 -8.66
N ILE A 49 32.97 -43.86 -8.83
CA ILE A 49 34.44 -43.82 -8.89
C ILE A 49 35.06 -44.35 -7.59
N ASN A 50 34.55 -43.92 -6.43
CA ASN A 50 35.05 -44.37 -5.14
C ASN A 50 34.84 -45.88 -4.94
N ALA A 51 33.73 -46.43 -5.43
CA ALA A 51 33.47 -47.87 -5.39
C ALA A 51 34.52 -48.65 -6.18
N LEU A 52 34.84 -48.21 -7.40
CA LEU A 52 35.90 -48.81 -8.24
C LEU A 52 37.28 -48.69 -7.57
N GLN A 53 37.59 -47.54 -6.98
CA GLN A 53 38.84 -47.35 -6.23
C GLN A 53 38.95 -48.26 -5.00
N CYS A 54 37.84 -48.57 -4.34
CA CYS A 54 37.81 -49.55 -3.25
C CYS A 54 38.04 -50.97 -3.77
N GLN A 55 37.43 -51.35 -4.91
CA GLN A 55 37.66 -52.65 -5.55
C GLN A 55 39.14 -52.84 -5.92
N LEU A 56 39.79 -51.83 -6.50
CA LEU A 56 41.23 -51.86 -6.82
C LEU A 56 42.11 -52.27 -5.64
N LYS A 57 41.77 -51.87 -4.40
CA LYS A 57 42.56 -52.20 -3.21
C LYS A 57 42.49 -53.70 -2.86
N ALA A 58 41.38 -54.34 -3.19
CA ALA A 58 41.14 -55.76 -2.92
C ALA A 58 41.63 -56.67 -4.07
N THR A 59 41.64 -56.18 -5.31
CA THR A 59 42.00 -56.95 -6.50
C THR A 59 43.50 -57.28 -6.57
N ARG A 60 43.82 -58.48 -7.06
CA ARG A 60 45.21 -58.95 -7.26
C ARG A 60 45.49 -59.50 -8.66
N SER A 61 44.45 -59.90 -9.39
CA SER A 61 44.57 -60.42 -10.76
C SER A 61 44.80 -59.27 -11.76
N ASP A 62 45.76 -59.42 -12.65
CA ASP A 62 46.05 -58.41 -13.69
C ASP A 62 44.88 -58.24 -14.67
N ALA A 63 44.15 -59.30 -14.98
CA ALA A 63 42.96 -59.20 -15.83
C ALA A 63 41.87 -58.34 -15.19
N GLU A 64 41.57 -58.60 -13.91
CA GLU A 64 40.58 -57.81 -13.15
C GLU A 64 41.06 -56.37 -12.91
N LEU A 65 42.36 -56.16 -12.64
CA LEU A 65 42.92 -54.81 -12.52
C LEU A 65 42.76 -54.04 -13.83
N LEU A 66 43.03 -54.67 -14.97
CA LEU A 66 42.86 -54.04 -16.28
C LEU A 66 41.41 -53.63 -16.51
N GLU A 67 40.45 -54.50 -16.22
CA GLU A 67 39.01 -54.20 -16.34
C GLU A 67 38.61 -53.01 -15.46
N ILE A 68 39.01 -52.99 -14.18
CA ILE A 68 38.67 -51.90 -13.26
C ILE A 68 39.31 -50.58 -13.71
N TYR A 69 40.58 -50.60 -14.17
CA TYR A 69 41.22 -49.39 -14.70
C TYR A 69 40.56 -48.90 -15.99
N GLN A 70 40.09 -49.79 -16.86
CA GLN A 70 39.33 -49.43 -18.05
C GLN A 70 37.98 -48.80 -17.70
N GLU A 71 37.28 -49.32 -16.69
CA GLU A 71 36.04 -48.72 -16.21
C GLU A 71 36.28 -47.35 -15.57
N LEU A 72 37.32 -47.22 -14.73
CA LEU A 72 37.75 -45.93 -14.17
C LEU A 72 38.09 -44.92 -15.27
N PHE A 73 38.81 -45.34 -16.31
CA PHE A 73 39.06 -44.50 -17.47
C PHE A 73 37.74 -44.04 -18.11
N GLY A 74 36.77 -44.94 -18.31
CA GLY A 74 35.45 -44.58 -18.84
C GLY A 74 34.74 -43.53 -17.99
N LYS A 75 34.80 -43.65 -16.66
CA LYS A 75 34.21 -42.66 -15.74
C LYS A 75 34.97 -41.33 -15.71
N TYR A 76 36.30 -41.34 -15.89
CA TYR A 76 37.13 -40.13 -15.84
C TYR A 76 37.24 -39.39 -17.18
N SER A 77 37.23 -40.09 -18.32
CA SER A 77 37.49 -39.52 -19.65
C SER A 77 36.61 -38.31 -19.98
N ALA A 78 35.34 -38.33 -19.56
CA ALA A 78 34.40 -37.23 -19.75
C ALA A 78 34.11 -36.43 -18.45
N TYR A 79 34.92 -36.62 -17.39
CA TYR A 79 34.72 -36.02 -16.07
C TYR A 79 35.96 -35.26 -15.58
N ARG A 80 37.15 -35.87 -15.61
CA ARG A 80 38.44 -35.29 -15.20
C ARG A 80 39.60 -35.90 -16.01
N MET A 81 40.20 -35.11 -16.90
CA MET A 81 41.24 -35.56 -17.83
C MET A 81 42.53 -36.04 -17.13
N ASP A 82 43.00 -35.36 -16.07
CA ASP A 82 44.23 -35.77 -15.36
C ASP A 82 44.08 -37.18 -14.74
N SER A 83 42.89 -37.45 -14.17
CA SER A 83 42.57 -38.76 -13.60
C SER A 83 42.33 -39.82 -14.67
N ALA A 84 41.81 -39.43 -15.84
CA ALA A 84 41.71 -40.30 -17.00
C ALA A 84 43.09 -40.72 -17.50
N LEU A 85 44.04 -39.79 -17.58
CA LEU A 85 45.43 -40.08 -17.96
C LEU A 85 46.08 -41.05 -16.97
N TRP A 86 45.88 -40.83 -15.66
CA TRP A 86 46.36 -41.77 -14.64
C TRP A 86 45.80 -43.18 -14.85
N ALA A 87 44.49 -43.31 -15.07
CA ALA A 87 43.86 -44.62 -15.29
C ALA A 87 44.34 -45.28 -16.60
N ALA A 88 44.52 -44.51 -17.67
CA ALA A 88 45.06 -44.98 -18.94
C ALA A 88 46.49 -45.50 -18.80
N ASN A 89 47.35 -44.76 -18.10
CA ASN A 89 48.73 -45.20 -17.82
C ASN A 89 48.77 -46.48 -16.98
N ARG A 90 47.85 -46.63 -16.01
CA ARG A 90 47.72 -47.89 -15.25
C ARG A 90 47.25 -49.04 -16.13
N CYS A 91 46.35 -48.79 -17.08
CA CYS A 91 46.00 -49.81 -18.09
C CYS A 91 47.25 -50.27 -18.87
N VAL A 92 48.13 -49.35 -19.26
CA VAL A 92 49.36 -49.67 -20.00
C VAL A 92 50.28 -50.54 -19.14
N GLU A 93 50.54 -50.13 -17.90
CA GLU A 93 51.40 -50.89 -16.97
C GLU A 93 50.89 -52.31 -16.74
N VAL A 94 49.58 -52.48 -16.54
CA VAL A 94 48.97 -53.80 -16.33
C VAL A 94 49.01 -54.62 -17.62
N ALA A 95 48.65 -54.03 -18.76
CA ALA A 95 48.64 -54.73 -20.05
C ALA A 95 50.04 -55.22 -20.47
N GLN A 96 51.11 -54.49 -20.13
CA GLN A 96 52.49 -54.93 -20.35
C GLN A 96 52.83 -56.23 -19.60
N ARG A 97 52.19 -56.50 -18.45
CA ARG A 97 52.39 -57.74 -17.68
C ARG A 97 51.62 -58.93 -18.24
N MET A 98 50.58 -58.69 -19.04
CA MET A 98 49.63 -59.71 -19.50
C MET A 98 50.06 -60.44 -20.78
N SER A 99 51.19 -60.10 -21.40
CA SER A 99 51.73 -60.75 -22.61
C SER A 99 50.77 -60.83 -23.81
N VAL A 100 49.70 -60.01 -23.84
CA VAL A 100 48.71 -59.94 -24.92
C VAL A 100 48.79 -58.55 -25.55
N ALA A 101 49.30 -58.47 -26.79
CA ALA A 101 49.58 -57.22 -27.48
C ALA A 101 48.35 -56.31 -27.66
N SER A 102 47.17 -56.88 -27.92
CA SER A 102 45.93 -56.12 -28.10
C SER A 102 45.55 -55.29 -26.86
N HIS A 103 45.74 -55.81 -25.65
CA HIS A 103 45.49 -55.06 -24.42
C HIS A 103 46.42 -53.86 -24.28
N LEU A 104 47.69 -54.03 -24.69
CA LEU A 104 48.68 -52.95 -24.66
C LEU A 104 48.30 -51.84 -25.64
N TYR A 105 47.96 -52.19 -26.89
CA TYR A 105 47.57 -51.19 -27.89
C TYR A 105 46.27 -50.48 -27.52
N SER A 106 45.27 -51.20 -27.01
CA SER A 106 44.04 -50.61 -26.51
C SER A 106 44.30 -49.62 -25.36
N ALA A 107 45.21 -49.96 -24.44
CA ALA A 107 45.62 -49.05 -23.37
C ALA A 107 46.40 -47.82 -23.88
N ARG A 108 47.30 -47.99 -24.86
CA ARG A 108 48.01 -46.86 -25.50
C ARG A 108 47.05 -45.91 -26.22
N MET A 109 46.04 -46.44 -26.91
CA MET A 109 45.02 -45.61 -27.56
C MET A 109 44.22 -44.77 -26.54
N ARG A 110 43.96 -45.28 -25.33
CA ARG A 110 43.35 -44.49 -24.25
C ARG A 110 44.23 -43.33 -23.78
N VAL A 111 45.56 -43.53 -23.75
CA VAL A 111 46.50 -42.43 -23.48
C VAL A 111 46.44 -41.40 -24.61
N ALA A 112 46.44 -41.85 -25.87
CA ALA A 112 46.28 -40.97 -27.03
C ALA A 112 44.96 -40.17 -26.98
N GLU A 113 43.85 -40.81 -26.58
CA GLU A 113 42.56 -40.14 -26.42
C GLU A 113 42.63 -38.95 -25.46
N VAL A 114 43.32 -39.10 -24.32
CA VAL A 114 43.47 -38.02 -23.33
C VAL A 114 44.42 -36.94 -23.83
N MET A 115 45.50 -37.31 -24.52
CA MET A 115 46.40 -36.33 -25.16
C MET A 115 45.63 -35.48 -26.16
N ILE A 116 44.83 -36.11 -27.02
CA ILE A 116 43.97 -35.43 -28.00
C ILE A 116 42.95 -34.54 -27.27
N GLY A 117 42.26 -35.06 -26.25
CA GLY A 117 41.26 -34.33 -25.46
C GLY A 117 41.82 -33.15 -24.66
N THR A 118 43.13 -33.11 -24.40
CA THR A 118 43.81 -32.00 -23.70
C THR A 118 44.54 -31.05 -24.65
N GLY A 119 44.45 -31.26 -25.96
CA GLY A 119 45.09 -30.41 -26.97
C GLY A 119 46.53 -30.78 -27.33
N MET A 120 47.06 -31.89 -26.78
CA MET A 120 48.38 -32.45 -27.09
C MET A 120 48.29 -33.32 -28.36
N TYR A 121 47.89 -32.71 -29.48
CA TYR A 121 47.57 -33.42 -30.73
C TYR A 121 48.76 -34.18 -31.31
N LYS A 122 49.96 -33.59 -31.22
CA LYS A 122 51.19 -34.19 -31.73
C LYS A 122 51.51 -35.48 -30.96
N GLU A 123 51.52 -35.41 -29.64
CA GLU A 123 51.78 -36.55 -28.76
C GLU A 123 50.74 -37.66 -28.93
N GLY A 124 49.47 -37.27 -29.11
CA GLY A 124 48.40 -38.20 -29.44
C GLY A 124 48.64 -38.93 -30.76
N LEU A 125 49.04 -38.20 -31.82
CA LEU A 125 49.35 -38.77 -33.13
C LEU A 125 50.58 -39.69 -33.09
N GLU A 126 51.66 -39.29 -32.42
CA GLU A 126 52.87 -40.12 -32.26
C GLU A 126 52.54 -41.47 -31.59
N ILE A 127 51.69 -41.46 -30.55
CA ILE A 127 51.24 -42.71 -29.92
C ILE A 127 50.46 -43.60 -30.89
N LEU A 128 49.62 -43.02 -31.76
CA LEU A 128 48.83 -43.77 -32.74
C LEU A 128 49.69 -44.30 -33.90
N GLU A 129 50.68 -43.54 -34.36
CA GLU A 129 51.60 -43.94 -35.42
C GLU A 129 52.47 -45.14 -35.01
N ASP A 130 52.81 -45.25 -33.72
CA ASP A 130 53.59 -46.35 -33.15
C ASP A 130 52.80 -47.67 -32.98
N ILE A 131 51.50 -47.70 -33.25
CA ILE A 131 50.67 -48.90 -33.08
C ILE A 131 50.63 -49.70 -34.40
N PRO A 132 51.09 -50.97 -34.42
CA PRO A 132 51.04 -51.80 -35.62
C PRO A 132 49.59 -52.16 -35.95
N GLN A 133 49.11 -51.65 -37.09
CA GLN A 133 47.72 -51.81 -37.51
C GLN A 133 47.36 -53.28 -37.78
N GLU A 134 48.32 -54.10 -38.24
CA GLU A 134 48.08 -55.51 -38.56
C GLU A 134 47.75 -56.35 -37.33
N GLU A 135 48.13 -55.89 -36.13
CA GLU A 135 47.88 -56.57 -34.86
C GLU A 135 46.55 -56.16 -34.20
N LEU A 136 45.83 -55.19 -34.77
CA LEU A 136 44.57 -54.69 -34.21
C LEU A 136 43.38 -55.54 -34.66
N GLY A 137 42.59 -56.01 -33.67
CA GLY A 137 41.28 -56.60 -33.92
C GLY A 137 40.26 -55.56 -34.39
N ALA A 138 39.10 -56.02 -34.89
CA ALA A 138 38.07 -55.14 -35.46
C ALA A 138 37.54 -54.06 -34.48
N ILE A 139 37.51 -54.36 -33.17
CA ILE A 139 37.07 -53.40 -32.13
C ILE A 139 38.11 -52.29 -31.95
N ASP A 140 39.38 -52.67 -31.79
CA ASP A 140 40.49 -51.73 -31.61
C ASP A 140 40.74 -50.90 -32.88
N MET A 141 40.58 -51.50 -34.06
CA MET A 141 40.68 -50.79 -35.34
C MET A 141 39.63 -49.68 -35.49
N PHE A 142 38.40 -49.92 -35.02
CA PHE A 142 37.38 -48.87 -34.98
C PHE A 142 37.80 -47.72 -34.06
N TYR A 143 38.27 -48.03 -32.85
CA TYR A 143 38.70 -47.01 -31.90
C TYR A 143 39.87 -46.19 -32.45
N TYR A 144 40.85 -46.88 -33.06
CA TYR A 144 41.99 -46.27 -33.75
C TYR A 144 41.57 -45.24 -34.80
N TYR A 145 40.69 -45.61 -35.74
CA TYR A 145 40.21 -44.67 -36.76
C TYR A 145 39.37 -43.53 -36.19
N ASN A 146 38.62 -43.76 -35.10
CA ASN A 146 37.89 -42.70 -34.41
C ASN A 146 38.84 -41.68 -33.77
N LEU A 147 39.98 -42.12 -33.22
CA LEU A 147 40.96 -41.20 -32.64
C LEU A 147 41.63 -40.33 -33.71
N TYR A 148 41.97 -40.89 -34.87
CA TYR A 148 42.43 -40.09 -36.01
C TYR A 148 41.36 -39.12 -36.52
N HIS A 149 40.12 -39.57 -36.66
CA HIS A 149 39.01 -38.69 -37.01
C HIS A 149 38.86 -37.54 -36.00
N LYS A 150 38.92 -37.84 -34.69
CA LYS A 150 38.81 -36.86 -33.59
C LYS A 150 39.93 -35.84 -33.64
N VAL A 151 41.20 -36.29 -33.72
CA VAL A 151 42.35 -35.37 -33.71
C VAL A 151 42.35 -34.45 -34.92
N TYR A 152 42.08 -34.97 -36.13
CA TYR A 152 42.02 -34.12 -37.32
C TYR A 152 40.82 -33.18 -37.33
N THR A 153 39.67 -33.59 -36.76
CA THR A 153 38.52 -32.68 -36.58
C THR A 153 38.88 -31.53 -35.66
N LEU A 154 39.53 -31.80 -34.53
CA LEU A 154 39.98 -30.77 -33.61
C LEU A 154 41.06 -29.88 -34.22
N MET A 155 42.05 -30.45 -34.91
CA MET A 155 43.08 -29.67 -35.61
C MET A 155 42.48 -28.77 -36.70
N ALA A 156 41.44 -29.22 -37.41
CA ALA A 156 40.74 -28.40 -38.39
C ALA A 156 40.05 -27.19 -37.73
N SER A 157 39.37 -27.39 -36.60
CA SER A 157 38.67 -26.32 -35.87
C SER A 157 39.59 -25.21 -35.34
N TYR A 158 40.88 -25.48 -35.19
CA TYR A 158 41.86 -24.53 -34.61
C TYR A 158 43.02 -24.18 -35.55
N ALA A 159 42.98 -24.66 -36.78
CA ALA A 159 44.00 -24.34 -37.76
C ALA A 159 43.99 -22.82 -38.04
N PHE A 160 45.17 -22.20 -38.05
CA PHE A 160 45.30 -20.77 -38.29
C PHE A 160 45.01 -20.37 -39.73
N SER A 161 45.38 -21.22 -40.70
CA SER A 161 45.15 -20.95 -42.12
C SER A 161 44.01 -21.80 -42.68
N GLU A 162 43.26 -21.23 -43.61
CA GLU A 162 42.20 -21.93 -44.34
C GLU A 162 42.73 -23.18 -45.07
N GLU A 163 43.97 -23.12 -45.58
CA GLU A 163 44.64 -24.26 -46.22
C GLU A 163 44.83 -25.43 -45.24
N LEU A 164 45.32 -25.16 -44.02
CA LEU A 164 45.48 -26.18 -43.00
C LEU A 164 44.13 -26.71 -42.52
N GLN A 165 43.15 -25.82 -42.33
CA GLN A 165 41.78 -26.20 -41.97
C GLN A 165 41.18 -27.15 -43.01
N ALA A 166 41.30 -26.84 -44.29
CA ALA A 166 40.83 -27.68 -45.39
C ALA A 166 41.58 -29.03 -45.45
N SER A 167 42.89 -29.02 -45.23
CA SER A 167 43.72 -30.23 -45.19
C SER A 167 43.29 -31.18 -44.08
N TYR A 168 43.18 -30.68 -42.84
CA TYR A 168 42.75 -31.51 -41.70
C TYR A 168 41.29 -31.95 -41.82
N SER A 169 40.40 -31.09 -42.33
CA SER A 169 39.01 -31.48 -42.60
C SER A 169 38.91 -32.64 -43.59
N ARG A 170 39.76 -32.64 -44.63
CA ARG A 170 39.84 -33.74 -45.60
C ARG A 170 40.31 -35.03 -44.96
N LEU A 171 41.35 -34.98 -44.11
CA LEU A 171 41.83 -36.15 -43.37
C LEU A 171 40.73 -36.69 -42.43
N ALA A 172 40.11 -35.82 -41.64
CA ALA A 172 39.00 -36.19 -40.76
C ALA A 172 37.85 -36.87 -41.51
N TYR A 173 37.52 -36.38 -42.71
CA TYR A 173 36.52 -36.98 -43.59
C TYR A 173 36.95 -38.36 -44.11
N GLN A 174 38.20 -38.53 -44.56
CA GLN A 174 38.70 -39.81 -45.05
C GLN A 174 38.64 -40.93 -44.00
N TYR A 175 38.89 -40.61 -42.72
CA TYR A 175 38.77 -41.60 -41.65
C TYR A 175 37.32 -42.07 -41.41
N LYS A 176 36.29 -41.31 -41.82
CA LYS A 176 34.90 -41.78 -41.79
C LYS A 176 34.70 -43.00 -42.71
N ASP A 177 35.32 -43.00 -43.89
CA ASP A 177 35.25 -44.15 -44.81
C ASP A 177 35.90 -45.39 -44.19
N SER A 178 37.03 -45.22 -43.50
CA SER A 178 37.70 -46.32 -42.78
C SER A 178 36.83 -46.86 -41.65
N ILE A 179 36.19 -45.99 -40.87
CA ILE A 179 35.26 -46.37 -39.80
C ILE A 179 34.07 -47.18 -40.36
N LEU A 180 33.47 -46.72 -41.46
CA LEU A 180 32.32 -47.39 -42.08
C LEU A 180 32.67 -48.76 -42.68
N ARG A 181 33.94 -48.99 -43.08
CA ARG A 181 34.39 -50.30 -43.57
C ARG A 181 34.57 -51.35 -42.47
N VAL A 182 34.93 -50.94 -41.25
CA VAL A 182 35.23 -51.87 -40.15
C VAL A 182 34.02 -52.16 -39.25
N LYS A 183 32.95 -51.38 -39.35
CA LYS A 183 31.72 -51.57 -38.57
C LYS A 183 30.60 -52.17 -39.40
N ARG A 184 29.77 -52.96 -38.72
CA ARG A 184 28.55 -53.50 -39.31
C ARG A 184 27.50 -52.40 -39.48
N PRO A 185 26.71 -52.41 -40.58
CA PRO A 185 25.71 -51.38 -40.86
C PRO A 185 24.64 -51.17 -39.78
N ASP A 186 24.35 -52.21 -38.99
CA ASP A 186 23.37 -52.21 -37.90
C ASP A 186 23.93 -51.66 -36.58
N SER A 187 25.24 -51.41 -36.49
CA SER A 187 25.85 -50.90 -35.27
C SER A 187 25.65 -49.39 -35.11
N GLN A 188 25.45 -48.96 -33.86
CA GLN A 188 25.36 -47.53 -33.51
C GLN A 188 26.52 -46.71 -34.09
N GLY A 189 27.75 -47.21 -33.93
CA GLY A 189 28.95 -46.53 -34.45
C GLY A 189 28.89 -46.31 -35.96
N TYR A 190 28.36 -47.26 -36.72
CA TYR A 190 28.15 -47.10 -38.16
C TYR A 190 27.10 -46.04 -38.47
N GLN A 191 25.92 -46.12 -37.82
CA GLN A 191 24.81 -45.18 -38.08
C GLN A 191 25.19 -43.73 -37.75
N LEU A 192 25.89 -43.50 -36.64
CA LEU A 192 26.38 -42.17 -36.25
C LEU A 192 27.41 -41.63 -37.25
N THR A 193 28.39 -42.45 -37.65
CA THR A 193 29.40 -42.04 -38.65
C THR A 193 28.77 -41.81 -40.03
N LEU A 194 27.78 -42.62 -40.42
CA LEU A 194 27.07 -42.43 -41.68
C LEU A 194 26.23 -41.14 -41.67
N GLY A 195 25.50 -40.88 -40.58
CA GLY A 195 24.74 -39.63 -40.41
C GLY A 195 25.66 -38.40 -40.48
N ASP A 196 26.79 -38.43 -39.79
CA ASP A 196 27.79 -37.37 -39.86
C ASP A 196 28.46 -37.28 -41.24
N LYS A 197 28.62 -38.38 -41.98
CA LYS A 197 29.09 -38.32 -43.38
C LYS A 197 28.07 -37.63 -44.29
N LEU A 198 26.79 -38.02 -44.19
CA LEU A 198 25.70 -37.44 -44.97
C LEU A 198 25.49 -35.95 -44.65
N LEU A 199 25.71 -35.54 -43.40
CA LEU A 199 25.75 -34.14 -42.99
C LEU A 199 26.80 -33.33 -43.78
N TYR A 200 28.03 -33.84 -43.86
CA TYR A 200 29.11 -33.21 -44.63
C TYR A 200 28.82 -33.16 -46.14
N GLU A 201 28.10 -34.15 -46.67
CA GLU A 201 27.66 -34.21 -48.07
C GLU A 201 26.44 -33.31 -48.37
N GLY A 202 25.84 -32.67 -47.35
CA GLY A 202 24.63 -31.85 -47.51
C GLY A 202 23.33 -32.65 -47.68
N LYS A 203 23.35 -33.97 -47.43
CA LYS A 203 22.19 -34.87 -47.56
C LYS A 203 21.42 -34.96 -46.25
N TYR A 204 20.81 -33.84 -45.85
CA TYR A 204 20.23 -33.69 -44.51
C TYR A 204 19.08 -34.65 -44.22
N ASP A 205 18.15 -34.87 -45.16
CA ASP A 205 17.00 -35.74 -44.93
C ASP A 205 17.40 -37.22 -44.79
N GLU A 206 18.38 -37.68 -45.58
CA GLU A 206 18.95 -39.02 -45.44
C GLU A 206 19.69 -39.18 -44.10
N ALA A 207 20.45 -38.16 -43.69
CA ALA A 207 21.13 -38.14 -42.41
C ALA A 207 20.13 -38.21 -41.23
N ILE A 208 19.04 -37.44 -41.29
CA ILE A 208 17.96 -37.47 -40.30
C ILE A 208 17.37 -38.88 -40.21
N GLY A 209 16.99 -39.49 -41.34
CA GLY A 209 16.37 -40.82 -41.33
C GLY A 209 17.27 -41.90 -40.70
N VAL A 210 18.58 -41.86 -40.95
CA VAL A 210 19.54 -42.79 -40.33
C VAL A 210 19.67 -42.54 -38.82
N LEU A 211 19.76 -41.26 -38.42
CA LEU A 211 20.00 -40.88 -37.03
C LEU A 211 18.74 -41.01 -36.15
N GLU A 212 17.55 -40.80 -36.70
CA GLU A 212 16.27 -41.04 -36.00
C GLU A 212 16.10 -42.53 -35.69
N GLY A 213 16.42 -43.42 -36.64
CA GLY A 213 16.45 -44.85 -36.37
C GLY A 213 17.43 -45.23 -35.25
N CYS A 214 18.60 -44.60 -35.21
CA CYS A 214 19.57 -44.79 -34.12
C CYS A 214 19.02 -44.26 -32.78
N TYR A 215 18.37 -43.09 -32.78
CA TYR A 215 17.76 -42.48 -31.61
C TYR A 215 16.63 -43.35 -31.03
N ASP A 216 15.73 -43.84 -31.86
CA ASP A 216 14.60 -44.68 -31.46
C ASP A 216 15.06 -45.98 -30.79
N ILE A 217 16.10 -46.62 -31.32
CA ILE A 217 16.70 -47.81 -30.70
C ILE A 217 17.23 -47.51 -29.29
N HIS A 218 17.87 -46.35 -29.10
CA HIS A 218 18.39 -45.96 -27.79
C HIS A 218 17.26 -45.64 -26.82
N SER A 219 16.23 -44.94 -27.29
CA SER A 219 15.06 -44.61 -26.49
C SER A 219 14.29 -45.85 -26.06
N GLN A 220 14.19 -46.88 -26.91
CA GLN A 220 13.49 -48.11 -26.57
C GLN A 220 14.27 -49.03 -25.62
N LYS A 221 15.60 -48.91 -25.60
CA LYS A 221 16.49 -49.74 -24.76
C LYS A 221 16.95 -49.02 -23.48
N ASP A 222 16.40 -47.85 -23.18
CA ASP A 222 16.81 -46.98 -22.08
C ASP A 222 18.33 -46.68 -22.09
N PHE A 223 18.92 -46.59 -23.28
CA PHE A 223 20.31 -46.20 -23.44
C PHE A 223 20.46 -44.67 -23.43
N SER A 224 21.69 -44.20 -23.18
CA SER A 224 21.97 -42.76 -23.20
C SER A 224 21.58 -42.14 -24.55
N LEU A 225 20.72 -41.12 -24.48
CA LEU A 225 20.26 -40.36 -25.64
C LEU A 225 21.20 -39.23 -26.04
N ALA A 226 22.27 -38.97 -25.27
CA ALA A 226 23.15 -37.82 -25.48
C ALA A 226 23.73 -37.77 -26.91
N ILE A 227 24.48 -38.80 -27.30
CA ILE A 227 25.18 -38.87 -28.58
C ILE A 227 24.23 -38.83 -29.79
N PRO A 228 23.18 -39.68 -29.90
CA PRO A 228 22.28 -39.61 -31.05
C PRO A 228 21.54 -38.26 -31.13
N SER A 229 21.22 -37.64 -29.99
CA SER A 229 20.58 -36.32 -29.98
C SER A 229 21.53 -35.22 -30.44
N VAL A 230 22.82 -35.23 -30.07
CA VAL A 230 23.83 -34.29 -30.60
C VAL A 230 23.93 -34.39 -32.12
N ALA A 231 23.93 -35.62 -32.65
CA ALA A 231 24.03 -35.85 -34.09
C ALA A 231 22.79 -35.28 -34.80
N LEU A 232 21.58 -35.59 -34.32
CA LEU A 232 20.34 -35.04 -34.86
C LEU A 232 20.30 -33.51 -34.80
N ALA A 233 20.65 -32.93 -33.65
CA ALA A 233 20.73 -31.49 -33.49
C ALA A 233 21.65 -30.84 -34.53
N SER A 234 22.82 -31.44 -34.78
CA SER A 234 23.79 -30.90 -35.75
C SER A 234 23.25 -30.93 -37.18
N VAL A 235 22.48 -31.97 -37.56
CA VAL A 235 21.87 -32.05 -38.88
C VAL A 235 20.69 -31.08 -39.01
N TYR A 236 19.82 -31.01 -38.01
CA TYR A 236 18.69 -30.07 -38.01
C TYR A 236 19.17 -28.60 -38.03
N GLY A 237 20.22 -28.27 -37.28
CA GLY A 237 20.85 -26.95 -37.31
C GLY A 237 21.44 -26.61 -38.69
N ALA A 238 22.16 -27.54 -39.33
CA ALA A 238 22.68 -27.35 -40.68
C ALA A 238 21.58 -27.21 -41.74
N LYS A 239 20.43 -27.86 -41.54
CA LYS A 239 19.23 -27.72 -42.39
C LYS A 239 18.49 -26.39 -42.16
N GLY A 240 18.77 -25.68 -41.07
CA GLY A 240 18.08 -24.45 -40.66
C GLY A 240 16.81 -24.67 -39.83
N ASP A 241 16.54 -25.91 -39.37
CA ASP A 241 15.44 -26.20 -38.46
C ASP A 241 15.89 -26.02 -37.01
N HIS A 242 15.99 -24.76 -36.60
CA HIS A 242 16.41 -24.37 -35.25
C HIS A 242 15.46 -24.89 -34.15
N LYS A 243 14.21 -25.20 -34.50
CA LYS A 243 13.24 -25.74 -33.57
C LYS A 243 13.63 -27.16 -33.15
N GLN A 244 13.90 -28.03 -34.12
CA GLN A 244 14.35 -29.40 -33.84
C GLN A 244 15.78 -29.42 -33.30
N GLU A 245 16.66 -28.55 -33.80
CA GLU A 245 17.99 -28.36 -33.23
C GLU A 245 17.91 -28.13 -31.72
N LYS A 246 17.09 -27.15 -31.29
CA LYS A 246 16.90 -26.83 -29.86
C LYS A 246 16.39 -28.01 -29.05
N LYS A 247 15.39 -28.73 -29.58
CA LYS A 247 14.82 -29.93 -28.94
C LYS A 247 15.90 -30.96 -28.66
N TYR A 248 16.66 -31.36 -29.67
CA TYR A 248 17.67 -32.41 -29.53
C TYR A 248 18.91 -31.95 -28.74
N LEU A 249 19.31 -30.67 -28.85
CA LEU A 249 20.33 -30.10 -27.96
C LEU A 249 19.88 -30.17 -26.49
N THR A 250 18.62 -29.87 -26.21
CA THR A 250 18.08 -29.92 -24.85
C THR A 250 18.04 -31.35 -24.32
N ILE A 251 17.59 -32.32 -25.12
CA ILE A 251 17.59 -33.74 -24.74
C ILE A 251 19.01 -34.24 -24.44
N SER A 252 19.98 -33.91 -25.30
CA SER A 252 21.37 -34.28 -25.05
C SER A 252 21.93 -33.63 -23.80
N ALA A 253 21.69 -32.32 -23.60
CA ALA A 253 22.19 -31.61 -22.44
C ALA A 253 21.62 -32.19 -21.13
N ILE A 254 20.34 -32.59 -21.11
CA ILE A 254 19.74 -33.28 -19.97
C ILE A 254 20.48 -34.59 -19.68
N ALA A 255 20.67 -35.43 -20.71
CA ALA A 255 21.35 -36.72 -20.55
C ALA A 255 22.81 -36.57 -20.05
N ASP A 256 23.54 -35.59 -20.56
CA ASP A 256 24.92 -35.31 -20.15
C ASP A 256 25.00 -34.80 -18.70
N VAL A 257 24.16 -33.82 -18.34
CA VAL A 257 24.13 -33.26 -16.97
C VAL A 257 23.70 -34.32 -15.95
N GLN A 258 22.65 -35.10 -16.25
CA GLN A 258 22.15 -36.14 -15.35
C GLN A 258 23.12 -37.32 -15.19
N SER A 259 23.94 -37.60 -16.20
CA SER A 259 24.99 -38.63 -16.11
C SER A 259 26.25 -38.17 -15.37
N GLY A 260 26.31 -36.90 -14.94
CA GLY A 260 27.49 -36.31 -14.30
C GLY A 260 28.67 -36.15 -15.27
N THR A 261 28.39 -36.03 -16.57
CA THR A 261 29.39 -35.73 -17.60
C THR A 261 29.75 -34.24 -17.55
N LYS A 262 31.03 -33.92 -17.72
CA LYS A 262 31.58 -32.55 -17.64
C LYS A 262 32.16 -32.08 -18.97
N GLU A 263 32.53 -33.03 -19.84
CA GLU A 263 32.84 -32.77 -21.23
C GLU A 263 31.59 -32.99 -22.10
N TYR A 264 30.78 -31.95 -22.30
CA TYR A 264 29.61 -32.00 -23.17
C TYR A 264 29.56 -30.83 -24.15
N ILE A 265 28.80 -30.99 -25.24
CA ILE A 265 28.70 -30.00 -26.32
C ILE A 265 27.36 -29.27 -26.28
N SER A 266 26.30 -29.99 -25.95
CA SER A 266 24.95 -29.52 -26.22
C SER A 266 24.52 -28.32 -25.41
N LEU A 267 24.97 -28.22 -24.15
CA LEU A 267 24.55 -27.14 -23.26
C LEU A 267 25.05 -25.77 -23.73
N TRP A 268 26.32 -25.65 -24.14
CA TRP A 268 26.86 -24.37 -24.63
C TRP A 268 26.37 -24.03 -26.04
N LYS A 269 26.15 -25.04 -26.91
CA LYS A 269 25.50 -24.81 -28.21
C LYS A 269 24.07 -24.32 -28.03
N LEU A 270 23.32 -24.91 -27.10
CA LEU A 270 21.98 -24.48 -26.74
C LEU A 270 21.99 -23.07 -26.16
N ALA A 271 22.96 -22.73 -25.32
CA ALA A 271 23.14 -21.39 -24.80
C ALA A 271 23.30 -20.35 -25.92
N ASN A 272 24.12 -20.64 -26.93
CA ASN A 272 24.26 -19.77 -28.10
C ASN A 272 22.95 -19.62 -28.89
N LEU A 273 22.21 -20.70 -29.07
CA LEU A 273 20.92 -20.67 -29.76
C LEU A 273 19.89 -19.83 -28.99
N LEU A 274 19.78 -20.04 -27.67
CA LEU A 274 18.90 -19.28 -26.78
C LEU A 274 19.27 -17.79 -26.72
N TYR A 275 20.58 -17.47 -26.76
CA TYR A 275 21.05 -16.09 -26.86
C TYR A 275 20.53 -15.42 -28.14
N GLY A 276 20.64 -16.10 -29.28
CA GLY A 276 20.14 -15.61 -30.57
C GLY A 276 18.62 -15.39 -30.59
N GLU A 277 17.88 -16.10 -29.74
CA GLU A 277 16.43 -15.96 -29.57
C GLU A 277 16.01 -14.95 -28.48
N GLY A 278 16.97 -14.39 -27.75
CA GLY A 278 16.75 -13.41 -26.70
C GLY A 278 16.49 -13.98 -25.29
N ASP A 279 16.61 -15.30 -25.08
CA ASP A 279 16.57 -15.91 -23.74
C ASP A 279 17.94 -15.79 -23.05
N ILE A 280 18.28 -14.54 -22.69
CA ILE A 280 19.61 -14.16 -22.18
C ILE A 280 19.93 -14.83 -20.84
N GLU A 281 18.93 -15.03 -19.97
CA GLU A 281 19.12 -15.63 -18.65
C GLU A 281 19.53 -17.09 -18.73
N ARG A 282 18.82 -17.89 -19.54
CA ARG A 282 19.21 -19.29 -19.76
C ARG A 282 20.51 -19.39 -20.50
N ALA A 283 20.71 -18.57 -21.54
CA ALA A 283 21.96 -18.53 -22.28
C ALA A 283 23.15 -18.28 -21.35
N TYR A 284 23.06 -17.28 -20.48
CA TYR A 284 24.09 -16.99 -19.47
C TYR A 284 24.30 -18.18 -18.52
N THR A 285 23.24 -18.69 -17.91
CA THR A 285 23.30 -19.79 -16.93
C THR A 285 23.93 -21.05 -17.52
N TYR A 286 23.51 -21.44 -18.73
CA TYR A 286 24.00 -22.63 -19.42
C TYR A 286 25.45 -22.46 -19.89
N MET A 287 25.81 -21.26 -20.36
CA MET A 287 27.18 -20.95 -20.79
C MET A 287 28.15 -20.94 -19.60
N GLU A 288 27.76 -20.30 -18.49
CA GLU A 288 28.54 -20.28 -17.25
C GLU A 288 28.73 -21.71 -16.71
N CYS A 289 27.66 -22.50 -16.66
CA CYS A 289 27.70 -23.91 -16.25
C CYS A 289 28.71 -24.70 -17.11
N SER A 290 28.63 -24.54 -18.43
CA SER A 290 29.52 -25.22 -19.39
C SER A 290 30.98 -24.81 -19.19
N MET A 291 31.25 -23.52 -18.94
CA MET A 291 32.61 -23.02 -18.71
C MET A 291 33.22 -23.60 -17.43
N GLN A 292 32.44 -23.62 -16.35
CA GLN A 292 32.87 -24.18 -15.06
C GLN A 292 33.16 -25.68 -15.19
N ASP A 293 32.30 -26.43 -15.87
CA ASP A 293 32.47 -27.88 -16.07
C ASP A 293 33.67 -28.18 -16.99
N ALA A 294 33.87 -27.42 -18.07
CA ALA A 294 35.04 -27.58 -18.95
C ALA A 294 36.36 -27.31 -18.21
N THR A 295 36.39 -26.27 -17.36
CA THR A 295 37.54 -25.93 -16.52
C THR A 295 37.81 -27.02 -15.48
N PHE A 296 36.76 -27.51 -14.80
CA PHE A 296 36.87 -28.60 -13.84
C PHE A 296 37.38 -29.91 -14.50
N CYS A 297 36.92 -30.19 -15.72
CA CYS A 297 37.33 -31.37 -16.48
C CYS A 297 38.79 -31.29 -16.95
N ASN A 298 39.38 -30.09 -16.99
CA ASN A 298 40.64 -29.77 -17.68
C ASN A 298 40.56 -30.05 -19.21
N ALA A 299 39.38 -29.81 -19.81
CA ALA A 299 39.13 -29.98 -21.24
C ALA A 299 39.49 -28.69 -21.99
N ARG A 300 40.78 -28.48 -22.27
CA ARG A 300 41.31 -27.20 -22.81
C ARG A 300 40.61 -26.73 -24.08
N TYR A 301 40.33 -27.64 -25.01
CA TYR A 301 39.67 -27.27 -26.26
C TYR A 301 38.23 -26.78 -26.02
N ARG A 302 37.49 -27.38 -25.08
CA ARG A 302 36.14 -26.91 -24.70
C ARG A 302 36.18 -25.53 -24.08
N THR A 303 37.12 -25.28 -23.19
CA THR A 303 37.32 -23.94 -22.62
C THR A 303 37.53 -22.90 -23.72
N MET A 304 38.28 -23.24 -24.77
CA MET A 304 38.52 -22.36 -25.90
C MET A 304 37.26 -22.11 -26.75
N GLU A 305 36.48 -23.14 -27.08
CA GLU A 305 35.20 -22.98 -27.82
C GLU A 305 34.22 -22.06 -27.07
N ILE A 306 34.09 -22.25 -25.76
CA ILE A 306 33.16 -21.51 -24.91
C ILE A 306 33.64 -20.05 -24.71
N SER A 307 34.95 -19.83 -24.66
CA SER A 307 35.56 -18.51 -24.37
C SER A 307 35.24 -17.45 -25.43
N GLY A 308 34.90 -17.83 -26.67
CA GLY A 308 34.55 -16.88 -27.72
C GLY A 308 33.22 -16.15 -27.48
N MET A 309 32.20 -16.87 -27.00
CA MET A 309 30.84 -16.32 -26.81
C MET A 309 30.55 -15.87 -25.38
N LEU A 310 31.23 -16.45 -24.38
CA LEU A 310 30.97 -16.15 -22.97
C LEU A 310 31.03 -14.64 -22.64
N PRO A 311 32.03 -13.84 -23.09
CA PRO A 311 32.08 -12.40 -22.79
C PRO A 311 30.90 -11.61 -23.40
N VAL A 312 30.42 -12.03 -24.58
CA VAL A 312 29.30 -11.39 -25.27
C VAL A 312 27.99 -11.64 -24.52
N ILE A 313 27.76 -12.90 -24.13
CA ILE A 313 26.59 -13.27 -23.33
C ILE A 313 26.65 -12.59 -21.95
N ASN A 314 27.81 -12.60 -21.29
CA ASN A 314 27.99 -11.97 -19.98
C ASN A 314 27.70 -10.46 -20.02
N SER A 315 28.28 -9.74 -20.98
CA SER A 315 28.05 -8.30 -21.10
C SER A 315 26.60 -7.95 -21.44
N THR A 316 25.92 -8.77 -22.25
CA THR A 316 24.48 -8.60 -22.54
C THR A 316 23.63 -8.87 -21.29
N TYR A 317 23.97 -9.89 -20.51
CA TYR A 317 23.30 -10.21 -19.26
C TYR A 317 23.49 -9.10 -18.20
N GLU A 318 24.72 -8.61 -18.03
CA GLU A 318 25.02 -7.48 -17.15
C GLU A 318 24.28 -6.21 -17.57
N ALA A 319 24.21 -5.91 -18.86
CA ALA A 319 23.45 -4.77 -19.39
C ALA A 319 21.95 -4.90 -19.07
N LYS A 320 21.36 -6.09 -19.24
CA LYS A 320 19.96 -6.37 -18.87
C LYS A 320 19.72 -6.14 -17.37
N LEU A 321 20.57 -6.68 -16.51
CA LEU A 321 20.48 -6.47 -15.06
C LEU A 321 20.60 -4.99 -14.69
N HIS A 322 21.49 -4.26 -15.35
CA HIS A 322 21.64 -2.83 -15.14
C HIS A 322 20.37 -2.06 -15.53
N GLU A 323 19.78 -2.38 -16.68
CA GLU A 323 18.52 -1.77 -17.14
C GLU A 323 17.37 -2.06 -16.17
N GLU A 324 17.18 -3.31 -15.75
CA GLU A 324 16.15 -3.68 -14.78
C GLU A 324 16.32 -2.94 -13.45
N LYS A 325 17.57 -2.81 -12.99
CA LYS A 325 17.90 -2.06 -11.78
C LYS A 325 17.59 -0.56 -11.93
N GLU A 326 17.93 0.05 -13.06
CA GLU A 326 17.60 1.46 -13.33
C GLU A 326 16.08 1.69 -13.39
N GLN A 327 15.33 0.78 -14.01
CA GLN A 327 13.87 0.83 -14.02
C GLN A 327 13.29 0.75 -12.60
N LEU A 328 13.78 -0.17 -11.76
CA LEU A 328 13.36 -0.28 -10.36
C LEU A 328 13.67 1.00 -9.56
N VAL A 329 14.87 1.58 -9.74
CA VAL A 329 15.23 2.84 -9.09
C VAL A 329 14.32 3.98 -9.55
N THR A 330 14.03 4.07 -10.84
CA THR A 330 13.14 5.09 -11.42
C THR A 330 11.72 4.96 -10.85
N LEU A 331 11.18 3.75 -10.76
CA LEU A 331 9.87 3.50 -10.13
C LEU A 331 9.88 3.90 -8.65
N PHE A 332 10.96 3.59 -7.92
CA PHE A 332 11.11 3.97 -6.53
C PHE A 332 11.10 5.49 -6.32
N ILE A 333 11.75 6.25 -7.22
CA ILE A 333 11.69 7.72 -7.23
C ILE A 333 10.25 8.21 -7.40
N TRP A 334 9.51 7.68 -8.39
CA TRP A 334 8.11 8.05 -8.60
C TRP A 334 7.22 7.76 -7.40
N ILE A 335 7.37 6.57 -6.79
CA ILE A 335 6.65 6.19 -5.57
C ILE A 335 6.97 7.15 -4.42
N SER A 336 8.24 7.55 -4.26
CA SER A 336 8.69 8.48 -3.23
C SER A 336 8.07 9.88 -3.41
N ILE A 337 8.03 10.38 -4.66
CA ILE A 337 7.37 11.65 -4.99
C ILE A 337 5.87 11.57 -4.65
N LEU A 338 5.20 10.50 -5.06
CA LEU A 338 3.77 10.32 -4.80
C LEU A 338 3.46 10.24 -3.29
N ALA A 339 4.31 9.55 -2.53
CA ALA A 339 4.21 9.47 -1.07
C ALA A 339 4.41 10.84 -0.41
N ALA A 340 5.35 11.65 -0.89
CA ALA A 340 5.57 13.02 -0.39
C ALA A 340 4.36 13.93 -0.66
N VAL A 341 3.78 13.86 -1.87
CA VAL A 341 2.56 14.60 -2.22
C VAL A 341 1.39 14.17 -1.34
N LEU A 342 1.23 12.87 -1.11
CA LEU A 342 0.19 12.35 -0.22
C LEU A 342 0.37 12.87 1.21
N LEU A 343 1.61 12.87 1.72
CA LEU A 343 1.92 13.39 3.06
C LEU A 343 1.59 14.88 3.18
N VAL A 344 1.95 15.69 2.19
CA VAL A 344 1.60 17.12 2.14
C VAL A 344 0.08 17.30 2.14
N ALA A 345 -0.66 16.52 1.35
CA ALA A 345 -2.12 16.56 1.31
C ALA A 345 -2.74 16.20 2.67
N LEU A 346 -2.22 15.16 3.35
CA LEU A 346 -2.67 14.77 4.69
C LEU A 346 -2.42 15.88 5.72
N VAL A 347 -1.23 16.49 5.71
CA VAL A 347 -0.91 17.64 6.58
C VAL A 347 -1.83 18.82 6.30
N TYR A 348 -2.08 19.12 5.02
CA TYR A 348 -3.00 20.18 4.61
C TYR A 348 -4.43 19.92 5.12
N ILE A 349 -4.95 18.70 4.93
CA ILE A 349 -6.28 18.29 5.42
C ILE A 349 -6.35 18.42 6.94
N TYR A 350 -5.31 17.97 7.66
CA TYR A 350 -5.25 18.08 9.11
C TYR A 350 -5.31 19.54 9.58
N HIS A 351 -4.54 20.45 8.97
CA HIS A 351 -4.61 21.88 9.26
C HIS A 351 -5.98 22.48 8.93
N GLN A 352 -6.58 22.09 7.80
CA GLN A 352 -7.90 22.57 7.39
C GLN A 352 -8.99 22.12 8.38
N MET A 353 -8.95 20.86 8.84
CA MET A 353 -9.90 20.37 9.85
C MET A 353 -9.74 21.10 11.18
N LYS A 354 -8.49 21.38 11.63
CA LYS A 354 -8.25 22.14 12.86
C LYS A 354 -8.82 23.56 12.77
N ARG A 355 -8.63 24.23 11.63
CA ARG A 355 -9.21 25.56 11.37
C ARG A 355 -10.74 25.52 11.34
N LEU A 356 -11.32 24.51 10.69
CA LEU A 356 -12.78 24.33 10.64
C LEU A 356 -13.36 24.04 12.03
N SER A 357 -12.68 23.23 12.84
CA SER A 357 -13.09 22.93 14.21
C SER A 357 -13.09 24.18 15.10
N LEU A 358 -12.08 25.05 14.96
CA LEU A 358 -12.04 26.32 15.69
C LEU A 358 -13.18 27.24 15.26
N ALA A 359 -13.42 27.37 13.95
CA ALA A 359 -14.50 28.20 13.42
C ALA A 359 -15.89 27.73 13.89
N ARG A 360 -16.13 26.40 13.93
CA ARG A 360 -17.36 25.83 14.48
C ARG A 360 -17.52 26.14 15.97
N LYS A 361 -16.44 26.03 16.76
CA LYS A 361 -16.48 26.33 18.19
C LYS A 361 -16.82 27.80 18.45
N THR A 362 -16.22 28.73 17.70
CA THR A 362 -16.57 30.16 17.82
C THR A 362 -18.00 30.44 17.38
N MET A 363 -18.50 29.81 16.32
CA MET A 363 -19.91 29.95 15.92
C MET A 363 -20.86 29.42 16.98
N ASP A 364 -20.55 28.28 17.62
CA ASP A 364 -21.37 27.73 18.71
C ASP A 364 -21.39 28.66 19.93
N ASP A 365 -20.26 29.26 20.29
CA ASP A 365 -20.18 30.20 21.42
C ASP A 365 -20.96 31.50 21.13
N MET A 366 -20.83 32.07 19.92
CA MET A 366 -21.63 33.22 19.50
C MET A 366 -23.14 32.93 19.49
N ASN A 367 -23.54 31.73 19.08
CA ASN A 367 -24.95 31.34 19.03
C ASN A 367 -25.54 31.16 20.45
N LYS A 368 -24.73 30.69 21.41
CA LYS A 368 -25.12 30.68 22.83
C LYS A 368 -25.31 32.08 23.38
N GLU A 369 -24.39 33.00 23.08
CA GLU A 369 -24.47 34.40 23.52
C GLU A 369 -25.72 35.10 22.95
N LEU A 370 -26.00 34.91 21.65
CA LEU A 370 -27.23 35.40 21.01
C LEU A 370 -28.50 34.88 21.68
N LYS A 371 -28.53 33.58 22.05
CA LYS A 371 -29.67 33.01 22.79
C LYS A 371 -29.86 33.64 24.16
N HIS A 372 -28.78 33.93 24.88
CA HIS A 372 -28.85 34.58 26.19
C HIS A 372 -29.43 35.98 26.07
N ILE A 373 -28.87 36.80 25.17
CA ILE A 373 -29.33 38.18 24.93
C ILE A 373 -30.81 38.21 24.51
N ASN A 374 -31.23 37.29 23.65
CA ASN A 374 -32.62 37.22 23.24
C ASN A 374 -33.56 36.86 24.41
N GLY A 375 -33.10 36.02 25.35
CA GLY A 375 -33.82 35.72 26.59
C GLY A 375 -33.99 36.94 27.48
N ASP A 376 -32.91 37.69 27.73
CA ASP A 376 -32.93 38.91 28.54
C ASP A 376 -33.90 39.97 27.96
N LEU A 377 -33.93 40.09 26.64
CA LEU A 377 -34.80 41.03 25.93
C LEU A 377 -36.28 40.66 26.09
N GLN A 378 -36.61 39.36 26.04
CA GLN A 378 -37.98 38.88 26.29
C GLN A 378 -38.43 39.17 27.73
N GLU A 379 -37.57 38.98 28.73
CA GLU A 379 -37.89 39.27 30.12
C GLU A 379 -38.16 40.77 30.34
N LEU A 380 -37.30 41.64 29.77
CA LEU A 380 -37.46 43.08 29.90
C LEU A 380 -38.79 43.57 29.29
N ASN A 381 -39.14 43.03 28.11
CA ASN A 381 -40.42 43.36 27.47
C ASN A 381 -41.63 42.95 28.33
N ALA A 382 -41.58 41.78 28.98
CA ALA A 382 -42.66 41.34 29.86
C ALA A 382 -42.88 42.30 31.04
N ARG A 383 -41.79 42.74 31.70
CA ARG A 383 -41.85 43.71 32.81
C ARG A 383 -42.42 45.06 32.40
N LEU A 384 -42.06 45.54 31.20
CA LEU A 384 -42.60 46.79 30.66
C LEU A 384 -44.11 46.70 30.41
N GLN A 385 -44.57 45.56 29.87
CA GLN A 385 -45.99 45.34 29.61
C GLN A 385 -46.81 45.32 30.92
N GLU A 386 -46.30 44.71 31.97
CA GLU A 386 -46.94 44.70 33.30
C GLU A 386 -47.07 46.12 33.88
N SER A 387 -46.01 46.93 33.81
CA SER A 387 -46.04 48.32 34.29
C SER A 387 -47.07 49.18 33.55
N ASN A 388 -47.21 49.00 32.24
CA ASN A 388 -48.20 49.72 31.45
C ASN A 388 -49.64 49.35 31.84
N ARG A 389 -49.91 48.07 32.09
CA ARG A 389 -51.24 47.60 32.50
C ARG A 389 -51.72 48.25 33.82
N VAL A 390 -50.83 48.42 34.80
CA VAL A 390 -51.17 49.09 36.08
C VAL A 390 -51.54 50.56 35.85
N LYS A 391 -50.83 51.26 34.95
CA LYS A 391 -51.14 52.65 34.61
C LYS A 391 -52.50 52.79 33.93
N GLU A 392 -52.84 51.87 33.03
CA GLU A 392 -54.14 51.86 32.34
C GLU A 392 -55.31 51.66 33.33
N GLU A 393 -55.17 50.76 34.30
CA GLU A 393 -56.21 50.53 35.32
C GLU A 393 -56.47 51.77 36.18
N TYR A 394 -55.42 52.53 36.51
CA TYR A 394 -55.54 53.79 37.24
C TYR A 394 -56.30 54.86 36.45
N ILE A 395 -56.02 54.99 35.14
CA ILE A 395 -56.73 55.92 34.27
C ILE A 395 -58.23 55.60 34.27
N GLY A 396 -58.60 54.31 34.15
CA GLY A 396 -60.00 53.88 34.25
C GLY A 396 -60.67 54.27 35.56
N TYR A 397 -59.94 54.18 36.68
CA TYR A 397 -60.47 54.56 38.00
C TYR A 397 -60.77 56.06 38.10
N VAL A 398 -59.90 56.94 37.60
CA VAL A 398 -60.11 58.40 37.65
C VAL A 398 -61.34 58.81 36.84
N PHE A 399 -61.52 58.26 35.65
CA PHE A 399 -62.70 58.55 34.83
C PHE A 399 -64.00 58.09 35.50
N ASN A 400 -63.98 56.95 36.20
CA ASN A 400 -65.13 56.48 36.97
C ASN A 400 -65.50 57.47 38.10
N MET A 401 -64.50 58.03 38.80
CA MET A 401 -64.72 59.05 39.83
C MET A 401 -65.32 60.34 39.28
N CYS A 402 -64.84 60.80 38.11
CA CYS A 402 -65.45 61.93 37.43
C CYS A 402 -66.92 61.66 37.08
N SER A 403 -67.26 60.44 36.63
CA SER A 403 -68.65 60.05 36.34
C SER A 403 -69.53 60.12 37.57
N VAL A 404 -69.11 59.51 38.69
CA VAL A 404 -69.87 59.53 39.95
C VAL A 404 -70.10 60.95 40.46
N TYR A 405 -69.10 61.82 40.32
CA TYR A 405 -69.22 63.21 40.76
C TYR A 405 -70.19 64.03 39.90
N ILE A 406 -70.20 63.79 38.58
CA ILE A 406 -71.17 64.40 37.66
C ILE A 406 -72.59 63.99 38.05
N ASP A 407 -72.82 62.70 38.33
CA ASP A 407 -74.14 62.18 38.73
C ASP A 407 -74.63 62.85 40.03
N LYS A 408 -73.74 63.02 41.01
CA LYS A 408 -74.04 63.71 42.27
C LYS A 408 -74.41 65.18 42.09
N GLN A 409 -73.68 65.92 41.25
CA GLN A 409 -74.02 67.30 40.94
C GLN A 409 -75.40 67.40 40.28
N GLU A 410 -75.72 66.45 39.40
CA GLU A 410 -77.02 66.38 38.75
C GLU A 410 -78.15 66.07 39.76
N GLU A 411 -77.91 65.17 40.72
CA GLU A 411 -78.86 64.90 41.81
C GLU A 411 -79.08 66.12 42.72
N PHE A 412 -78.00 66.83 43.08
CA PHE A 412 -78.07 68.05 43.87
C PHE A 412 -78.88 69.12 43.13
N ARG A 413 -78.62 69.33 41.83
CA ARG A 413 -79.38 70.23 40.96
C ARG A 413 -80.87 69.85 40.91
N LYS A 414 -81.19 68.56 40.75
CA LYS A 414 -82.57 68.05 40.77
C LYS A 414 -83.26 68.27 42.11
N MET A 415 -82.55 68.11 43.22
CA MET A 415 -83.07 68.34 44.57
C MET A 415 -83.41 69.82 44.78
N LEU A 416 -82.51 70.73 44.39
CA LEU A 416 -82.77 72.18 44.44
C LEU A 416 -83.96 72.56 43.54
N ALA A 417 -84.01 72.05 42.31
CA ALA A 417 -85.12 72.30 41.38
C ALA A 417 -86.48 71.83 41.93
N ARG A 418 -86.51 70.71 42.67
CA ARG A 418 -87.72 70.21 43.35
C ARG A 418 -88.18 71.18 44.46
N LYS A 419 -87.26 71.68 45.29
CA LYS A 419 -87.59 72.65 46.35
C LYS A 419 -88.12 73.98 45.78
N VAL A 420 -87.56 74.45 44.66
CA VAL A 420 -88.06 75.64 43.94
C VAL A 420 -89.49 75.42 43.43
N LYS A 421 -89.75 74.31 42.73
CA LYS A 421 -91.10 74.01 42.20
C LYS A 421 -92.17 73.86 43.28
N ALA A 422 -91.80 73.37 44.46
CA ALA A 422 -92.72 73.17 45.59
C ALA A 422 -93.02 74.45 46.39
N GLY A 423 -92.47 75.61 46.01
CA GLY A 423 -92.65 76.87 46.75
C GLY A 423 -91.97 76.91 48.12
N GLN A 424 -91.10 75.93 48.43
CA GLN A 424 -90.41 75.78 49.71
C GLN A 424 -89.20 76.72 49.83
N LEU A 425 -89.43 78.03 49.70
CA LEU A 425 -88.37 79.04 49.64
C LEU A 425 -87.53 79.11 50.92
N ASP A 426 -88.15 79.05 52.10
CA ASP A 426 -87.41 79.05 53.38
C ASP A 426 -86.50 77.83 53.53
N ASP A 427 -86.96 76.68 53.06
CA ASP A 427 -86.26 75.40 53.14
C ASP A 427 -85.11 75.33 52.13
N LEU A 428 -85.28 75.96 50.96
CA LEU A 428 -84.23 76.17 49.97
C LEU A 428 -83.13 77.09 50.52
N VAL A 429 -83.49 78.22 51.15
CA VAL A 429 -82.52 79.14 51.77
C VAL A 429 -81.71 78.42 52.85
N LYS A 430 -82.35 77.63 53.71
CA LYS A 430 -81.68 76.77 54.69
C LYS A 430 -80.74 75.75 54.04
N THR A 431 -81.15 75.13 52.93
CA THR A 431 -80.34 74.14 52.21
C THR A 431 -79.10 74.78 51.58
N ILE A 432 -79.25 75.98 50.99
CA ILE A 432 -78.15 76.72 50.36
C ILE A 432 -77.17 77.28 51.40
N HIS A 433 -77.66 77.75 52.55
CA HIS A 433 -76.80 78.26 53.63
C HIS A 433 -76.22 77.14 54.51
N SER A 434 -76.67 75.90 54.34
CA SER A 434 -76.16 74.76 55.09
C SER A 434 -74.81 74.29 54.55
N THR A 435 -73.83 74.18 55.46
CA THR A 435 -72.54 73.56 55.16
C THR A 435 -72.58 72.02 55.22
N THR A 436 -73.72 71.42 55.59
CA THR A 436 -73.85 69.96 55.77
C THR A 436 -73.53 69.19 54.49
N PHE A 437 -73.93 69.71 53.32
CA PHE A 437 -73.61 69.12 52.01
C PHE A 437 -72.10 69.09 51.76
N VAL A 438 -71.42 70.22 51.99
CA VAL A 438 -69.96 70.35 51.82
C VAL A 438 -69.21 69.42 52.77
N THR A 439 -69.66 69.30 54.03
CA THR A 439 -69.03 68.38 54.99
C THR A 439 -69.19 66.91 54.62
N GLY A 440 -70.30 66.53 53.99
CA GLY A 440 -70.52 65.17 53.49
C GLY A 440 -69.61 64.85 52.31
N GLU A 441 -69.55 65.73 51.32
CA GLU A 441 -68.68 65.60 50.14
C GLU A 441 -67.19 65.54 50.52
N LEU A 442 -66.76 66.32 51.51
CA LEU A 442 -65.38 66.31 51.98
C LEU A 442 -65.01 64.98 52.65
N LYS A 443 -65.94 64.35 53.39
CA LYS A 443 -65.72 63.03 54.01
C LYS A 443 -65.54 61.95 52.95
N GLU A 444 -66.35 61.99 51.89
CA GLU A 444 -66.27 61.03 50.80
C GLU A 444 -65.04 61.24 49.92
N PHE A 445 -64.65 62.49 49.69
CA PHE A 445 -63.39 62.84 49.03
C PHE A 445 -62.19 62.21 49.75
N PHE A 446 -62.12 62.33 51.08
CA PHE A 446 -61.05 61.72 51.84
C PHE A 446 -61.07 60.19 51.77
N HIS A 447 -62.25 59.56 51.90
CA HIS A 447 -62.35 58.10 51.76
C HIS A 447 -61.89 57.62 50.37
N THR A 448 -62.25 58.36 49.33
CA THR A 448 -61.86 58.09 47.94
C THR A 448 -60.35 58.26 47.76
N PHE A 449 -59.79 59.38 48.22
CA PHE A 449 -58.36 59.64 48.18
C PHE A 449 -57.56 58.53 48.89
N ASP A 450 -57.97 58.18 50.09
CA ASP A 450 -57.32 57.13 50.88
C ASP A 450 -57.36 55.77 50.16
N SER A 451 -58.51 55.41 49.59
CA SER A 451 -58.69 54.15 48.83
C SER A 451 -57.80 54.10 47.59
N VAL A 452 -57.73 55.20 46.83
CA VAL A 452 -56.89 55.31 45.63
C VAL A 452 -55.43 55.17 45.97
N LEU A 453 -54.98 55.89 47.00
CA LEU A 453 -53.60 55.84 47.43
C LEU A 453 -53.21 54.43 47.83
N LEU A 454 -54.03 53.74 48.62
CA LEU A 454 -53.75 52.37 49.06
C LEU A 454 -53.87 51.35 47.92
N LYS A 455 -54.63 51.62 46.85
CA LYS A 455 -54.62 50.77 45.66
C LYS A 455 -53.33 50.93 44.86
N LEU A 456 -52.83 52.16 44.72
CA LEU A 456 -51.56 52.44 44.04
C LEU A 456 -50.34 52.02 44.87
N TYR A 457 -50.43 52.14 46.19
CA TYR A 457 -49.38 51.84 47.14
C TYR A 457 -49.93 51.01 48.30
N PRO A 458 -50.20 49.70 48.09
CA PRO A 458 -50.84 48.83 49.10
C PRO A 458 -50.09 48.76 50.43
N LYS A 459 -48.76 48.94 50.39
CA LYS A 459 -47.90 48.90 51.57
C LYS A 459 -47.65 50.27 52.19
N PHE A 460 -48.28 51.33 51.69
CA PHE A 460 -47.99 52.72 52.09
C PHE A 460 -47.97 52.93 53.61
N VAL A 461 -48.99 52.47 54.33
CA VAL A 461 -49.07 52.64 55.79
C VAL A 461 -47.95 51.88 56.51
N ASN A 462 -47.63 50.67 56.05
CA ASN A 462 -46.59 49.85 56.65
C ASN A 462 -45.20 50.44 56.39
N ASP A 463 -44.92 50.78 55.13
CA ASP A 463 -43.65 51.37 54.71
C ASP A 463 -43.43 52.76 55.33
N PHE A 464 -44.50 53.55 55.49
CA PHE A 464 -44.44 54.82 56.21
C PHE A 464 -44.12 54.64 57.69
N ASN A 465 -44.75 53.67 58.35
CA ASN A 465 -44.49 53.37 59.75
C ASN A 465 -43.08 52.82 60.01
N ASN A 466 -42.42 52.24 59.00
CA ASN A 466 -40.99 51.86 59.07
C ASN A 466 -40.06 53.08 59.11
N LEU A 467 -40.55 54.29 58.81
CA LEU A 467 -39.78 55.53 58.91
C LEU A 467 -39.97 56.25 60.27
N LEU A 468 -40.82 55.71 61.14
CA LEU A 468 -41.12 56.26 62.47
C LEU A 468 -40.50 55.39 63.58
N GLN A 469 -40.30 55.97 64.76
CA GLN A 469 -39.91 55.22 65.95
C GLN A 469 -41.01 54.22 66.33
N GLU A 470 -40.63 53.05 66.86
CA GLU A 470 -41.55 51.92 67.07
C GLU A 470 -42.72 52.25 68.01
N ASN A 471 -42.48 53.10 69.02
CA ASN A 471 -43.48 53.60 69.96
C ASN A 471 -44.30 54.80 69.46
N GLU A 472 -43.99 55.35 68.29
CA GLU A 472 -44.60 56.57 67.74
C GLU A 472 -45.33 56.32 66.39
N ARG A 473 -45.46 55.06 65.97
CA ARG A 473 -46.17 54.63 64.76
C ARG A 473 -47.62 55.13 64.73
N ILE A 474 -48.09 55.47 63.54
CA ILE A 474 -49.39 56.09 63.30
C ILE A 474 -50.27 55.09 62.53
N TYR A 475 -51.36 54.67 63.16
CA TYR A 475 -52.37 53.82 62.54
C TYR A 475 -53.72 54.53 62.51
N PRO A 476 -54.52 54.33 61.44
CA PRO A 476 -55.90 54.80 61.37
C PRO A 476 -56.76 54.26 62.52
N LYS A 477 -57.80 55.00 62.91
CA LYS A 477 -58.79 54.53 63.89
C LYS A 477 -59.78 53.56 63.22
N GLU A 478 -60.53 52.80 64.01
CA GLU A 478 -61.55 51.89 63.52
C GLU A 478 -62.56 52.61 62.60
N GLY A 479 -62.65 52.19 61.34
CA GLY A 479 -63.49 52.83 60.31
C GLY A 479 -62.80 53.92 59.46
N GLU A 480 -61.53 54.25 59.69
CA GLU A 480 -60.74 55.18 58.86
C GLU A 480 -59.67 54.43 58.04
N LEU A 481 -59.41 54.89 56.79
CA LEU A 481 -58.37 54.31 55.93
C LEU A 481 -57.00 54.98 56.12
N LEU A 482 -56.96 56.31 56.27
CA LEU A 482 -55.78 57.08 56.63
C LEU A 482 -56.11 58.12 57.69
N THR A 483 -55.14 58.44 58.54
CA THR A 483 -55.22 59.59 59.46
C THR A 483 -54.95 60.91 58.72
N PRO A 484 -55.37 62.06 59.26
CA PRO A 484 -55.03 63.38 58.70
C PRO A 484 -53.53 63.57 58.46
N GLU A 485 -52.70 63.07 59.39
CA GLU A 485 -51.25 63.03 59.25
C GLU A 485 -50.81 62.20 58.04
N LEU A 486 -51.33 60.97 57.90
CA LEU A 486 -50.97 60.08 56.78
C LEU A 486 -51.38 60.67 55.43
N ARG A 487 -52.51 61.39 55.34
CA ARG A 487 -52.95 62.08 54.10
C ARG A 487 -51.99 63.17 53.65
N VAL A 488 -51.39 63.92 54.59
CA VAL A 488 -50.36 64.92 54.27
C VAL A 488 -49.15 64.24 53.62
N PHE A 489 -48.70 63.10 54.14
CA PHE A 489 -47.55 62.39 53.59
C PHE A 489 -47.86 61.55 52.35
N ALA A 490 -49.09 61.11 52.20
CA ALA A 490 -49.61 60.53 50.96
C ALA A 490 -49.47 61.51 49.79
N LEU A 491 -49.81 62.77 49.99
CA LEU A 491 -49.65 63.81 48.96
C LEU A 491 -48.19 64.09 48.64
N ILE A 492 -47.32 64.08 49.64
CA ILE A 492 -45.87 64.19 49.44
C ILE A 492 -45.37 63.01 48.59
N ARG A 493 -45.83 61.79 48.86
CA ARG A 493 -45.54 60.59 48.06
C ARG A 493 -46.01 60.71 46.61
N LEU A 494 -47.15 61.34 46.39
CA LEU A 494 -47.68 61.66 45.05
C LEU A 494 -46.96 62.85 44.39
N GLY A 495 -45.89 63.38 44.99
CA GLY A 495 -45.08 64.48 44.46
C GLY A 495 -45.57 65.88 44.86
N ILE A 496 -46.69 65.99 45.58
CA ILE A 496 -47.22 67.27 46.07
C ILE A 496 -46.56 67.58 47.41
N SER A 497 -45.40 68.24 47.35
CA SER A 497 -44.58 68.54 48.54
C SER A 497 -44.81 69.95 49.12
N ASP A 498 -45.47 70.84 48.37
CA ASP A 498 -45.76 72.21 48.77
C ASP A 498 -46.88 72.26 49.82
N SER A 499 -46.60 72.86 50.97
CA SER A 499 -47.56 72.93 52.09
C SER A 499 -48.82 73.71 51.75
N GLY A 500 -48.73 74.73 50.87
CA GLY A 500 -49.88 75.50 50.42
C GLY A 500 -50.83 74.65 49.58
N LYS A 501 -50.29 73.91 48.61
CA LYS A 501 -51.04 72.97 47.78
C LYS A 501 -51.68 71.84 48.61
N ILE A 502 -50.94 71.28 49.57
CA ILE A 502 -51.50 70.27 50.49
C ILE A 502 -52.65 70.85 51.30
N ALA A 503 -52.52 72.07 51.81
CA ALA A 503 -53.57 72.75 52.57
C ALA A 503 -54.82 72.96 51.72
N THR A 504 -54.66 73.43 50.47
CA THR A 504 -55.75 73.55 49.51
C THR A 504 -56.42 72.21 49.23
N PHE A 505 -55.64 71.16 48.97
CA PHE A 505 -56.16 69.82 48.60
C PHE A 505 -56.90 69.14 49.76
N LEU A 506 -56.36 69.22 50.97
CA LEU A 506 -56.97 68.62 52.16
C LEU A 506 -58.00 69.53 52.84
N HIS A 507 -58.29 70.71 52.29
CA HIS A 507 -59.14 71.73 52.92
C HIS A 507 -58.73 72.04 54.37
N TYR A 508 -57.42 72.03 54.62
CA TYR A 508 -56.82 72.39 55.90
C TYR A 508 -56.28 73.82 55.85
N SER A 509 -56.09 74.44 57.01
CA SER A 509 -55.30 75.67 57.06
C SER A 509 -53.81 75.35 56.82
N SER A 510 -53.06 76.28 56.22
CA SER A 510 -51.60 76.14 56.07
C SER A 510 -50.90 75.86 57.41
N GLN A 511 -51.42 76.44 58.49
CA GLN A 511 -50.93 76.21 59.85
C GLN A 511 -51.19 74.76 60.32
N THR A 512 -52.35 74.20 59.99
CA THR A 512 -52.70 72.81 60.34
C THR A 512 -51.77 71.81 59.64
N VAL A 513 -51.50 72.02 58.35
CA VAL A 513 -50.55 71.18 57.59
C VAL A 513 -49.14 71.31 58.16
N TYR A 514 -48.70 72.52 58.49
CA TYR A 514 -47.41 72.75 59.14
C TYR A 514 -47.32 71.98 60.47
N ASN A 515 -48.36 72.04 61.29
CA ASN A 515 -48.41 71.34 62.57
C ASN A 515 -48.37 69.81 62.40
N TYR A 516 -49.10 69.24 61.43
CA TYR A 516 -49.03 67.81 61.14
C TYR A 516 -47.64 67.39 60.67
N ARG A 517 -47.00 68.14 59.76
CA ARG A 517 -45.64 67.85 59.31
C ARG A 517 -44.64 67.93 60.45
N LEU A 518 -44.74 68.96 61.30
CA LEU A 518 -43.87 69.15 62.46
C LEU A 518 -44.02 68.00 63.47
N LYS A 519 -45.26 67.64 63.80
CA LYS A 519 -45.63 66.57 64.75
C LYS A 519 -45.17 65.20 64.29
N VAL A 520 -45.32 64.88 63.01
CA VAL A 520 -44.88 63.58 62.49
C VAL A 520 -43.38 63.55 62.30
N ARG A 521 -42.76 64.67 61.91
CA ARG A 521 -41.30 64.77 61.83
C ARG A 521 -40.63 64.48 63.17
N SER A 522 -41.16 64.98 64.29
CA SER A 522 -40.58 64.70 65.61
C SER A 522 -40.69 63.23 66.04
N LYS A 523 -41.45 62.41 65.32
CA LYS A 523 -41.63 60.96 65.56
C LYS A 523 -40.72 60.08 64.69
N SER A 524 -39.99 60.67 63.74
CA SER A 524 -39.04 59.95 62.89
C SER A 524 -37.64 59.91 63.52
N PHE A 525 -36.90 58.83 63.25
CA PHE A 525 -35.47 58.72 63.56
C PHE A 525 -34.56 59.31 62.46
N LEU A 526 -35.14 59.74 61.34
CA LEU A 526 -34.41 60.25 60.16
C LEU A 526 -34.23 61.78 60.19
N SER A 527 -33.23 62.27 59.46
CA SER A 527 -33.04 63.71 59.23
C SER A 527 -34.23 64.31 58.45
N LYS A 528 -34.42 65.63 58.50
CA LYS A 528 -35.54 66.32 57.84
C LYS A 528 -35.58 66.06 56.32
N GLU A 529 -34.42 66.06 55.67
CA GLU A 529 -34.32 65.89 54.21
C GLU A 529 -34.45 64.41 53.83
N ASP A 530 -33.82 63.51 54.58
CA ASP A 530 -33.90 62.07 54.33
C ASP A 530 -35.31 61.53 54.55
N PHE A 531 -36.01 62.01 55.57
CA PHE A 531 -37.38 61.59 55.84
C PHE A 531 -38.31 61.91 54.66
N LEU A 532 -38.28 63.13 54.13
CA LEU A 532 -39.12 63.52 53.00
C LEU A 532 -38.75 62.77 51.72
N ASN A 533 -37.46 62.56 51.46
CA ASN A 533 -36.98 61.77 50.32
C ASN A 533 -37.41 60.30 50.40
N MET A 534 -37.35 59.70 51.60
CA MET A 534 -37.81 58.32 51.79
C MET A 534 -39.32 58.20 51.67
N VAL A 535 -40.09 59.18 52.18
CA VAL A 535 -41.54 59.23 51.97
C VAL A 535 -41.91 59.25 50.49
N GLN A 536 -41.16 59.98 49.66
CA GLN A 536 -41.39 59.99 48.20
C GLN A 536 -41.10 58.64 47.52
N LYS A 537 -40.30 57.77 48.15
CA LYS A 537 -39.91 56.45 47.64
C LYS A 537 -40.73 55.30 48.23
N ILE A 538 -41.67 55.57 49.14
CA ILE A 538 -42.56 54.54 49.71
C ILE A 538 -43.41 53.90 48.63
N GLY A 539 -43.50 52.58 48.55
CA GLY A 539 -44.44 51.91 47.64
C GLY A 539 -43.80 50.91 46.71
#